data_AF-A0A497JDY5-F1
#
_entry.id   AF-A0A497JDY5-F1
#
_cell.length_a   1.000
_cell.length_b   1.000
_cell.length_c   1.000
_cell.angle_alpha   90.00
_cell.angle_beta   90.00
_cell.angle_gamma   90.00
#
_symmetry.space_group_name_H-M   'P 1'
#
loop_
_entity.id
_entity.type
_entity.pdbx_description
1 polymer ?
#
loop_
_entity_poly.entity_id
_entity_poly.type
_entity_poly.pdbx_seq_one_letter_code
_entity_poly.pdbx_strand_id
1 'polypeptide(L)'
;MNEELLKELLNLPKLIKEKQRDILELQKQIRLVEYKKKEIENEITLAVFEERDSQGKPRFSNIAIRKAEIARRLKRDKKYQELLEYERELMTRLNEEKIELEYLQNRFSGIKYYVRYISSLTDQS
;
A
#
# COMPACT_ATOMS: atom_id res chain seq x y z
N MET A 1 -20.34 -23.98 -23.09
CA MET A 1 -19.92 -22.58 -23.32
C MET A 1 -20.79 -21.57 -22.55
N ASN A 2 -22.13 -21.59 -22.64
CA ASN A 2 -22.98 -20.64 -21.88
C ASN A 2 -23.00 -20.84 -20.34
N GLU A 3 -22.96 -22.08 -19.84
CA GLU A 3 -23.01 -22.31 -18.38
C GLU A 3 -21.73 -21.89 -17.64
N GLU A 4 -20.56 -22.04 -18.26
CA GLU A 4 -19.29 -21.63 -17.66
C GLU A 4 -19.19 -20.11 -17.54
N LEU A 5 -19.57 -19.39 -18.61
CA LEU A 5 -19.65 -17.93 -18.60
C LEU A 5 -20.65 -17.41 -17.57
N LEU A 6 -21.80 -18.08 -17.40
CA LEU A 6 -22.80 -17.71 -16.41
C LEU A 6 -22.28 -17.96 -14.98
N LYS A 7 -21.67 -19.11 -14.71
CA LYS A 7 -21.04 -19.41 -13.42
C LYS A 7 -19.95 -18.39 -13.09
N GLU A 8 -19.14 -18.03 -14.07
CA GLU A 8 -18.10 -17.03 -13.91
C GLU A 8 -18.68 -15.65 -13.60
N LEU A 9 -19.68 -15.19 -14.37
CA LEU A 9 -20.36 -13.91 -14.17
C LEU A 9 -20.96 -13.79 -12.76
N LEU A 10 -21.51 -14.87 -12.22
CA LEU A 10 -22.08 -14.90 -10.87
C LEU A 10 -21.01 -14.91 -9.77
N ASN A 11 -19.81 -15.42 -10.04
CA ASN A 11 -18.70 -15.48 -9.08
C ASN A 11 -17.86 -14.21 -9.04
N LEU A 12 -17.71 -13.50 -10.16
CA LEU A 12 -16.87 -12.29 -10.26
C LEU A 12 -17.20 -11.20 -9.21
N PRO A 13 -18.48 -10.88 -8.90
CA PRO A 13 -18.79 -9.91 -7.85
C PRO A 13 -18.22 -10.27 -6.48
N LYS A 14 -18.21 -11.56 -6.13
CA LYS A 14 -17.64 -12.04 -4.87
C LYS A 14 -16.12 -11.81 -4.86
N LEU A 15 -15.43 -12.20 -5.93
CA LEU A 15 -13.98 -12.02 -6.07
C LEU A 15 -13.59 -10.53 -6.05
N ILE A 16 -14.34 -9.67 -6.76
CA ILE A 16 -14.16 -8.22 -6.74
C ILE A 16 -14.25 -7.69 -5.30
N LYS A 17 -15.27 -8.12 -4.55
CA LYS A 17 -15.46 -7.69 -3.14
C LYS A 17 -14.33 -8.17 -2.24
N GLU A 18 -13.84 -9.40 -2.43
CA GLU A 18 -12.70 -9.93 -1.69
C GLU A 18 -11.45 -9.08 -1.94
N LYS A 19 -11.13 -8.78 -3.21
CA LYS A 19 -10.01 -7.92 -3.58
C LYS A 19 -10.12 -6.50 -3.02
N GLN A 20 -11.31 -5.91 -3.06
CA GLN A 20 -11.56 -4.61 -2.43
C GLN A 20 -11.27 -4.63 -0.91
N ARG A 21 -11.66 -5.72 -0.22
CA ARG A 21 -11.39 -5.87 1.22
C ARG A 21 -9.90 -6.02 1.48
N ASP A 22 -9.20 -6.81 0.68
CA ASP A 22 -7.77 -7.06 0.84
C ASP A 22 -6.96 -5.77 0.61
N ILE A 23 -7.34 -4.96 -0.39
CA ILE A 23 -6.80 -3.61 -0.61
C ILE A 23 -6.99 -2.71 0.61
N LEU A 24 -8.21 -2.69 1.19
CA LEU A 24 -8.49 -1.86 2.37
C LEU A 24 -7.65 -2.29 3.58
N GLU A 25 -7.41 -3.59 3.73
CA GLU A 25 -6.59 -4.14 4.80
C GLU A 25 -5.11 -3.78 4.61
N LEU A 26 -4.56 -3.94 3.40
CA LEU A 26 -3.20 -3.52 3.08
C LEU A 26 -3.00 -2.02 3.34
N GLN A 27 -3.97 -1.18 2.97
CA GLN A 27 -3.92 0.26 3.26
C GLN A 27 -3.90 0.57 4.77
N LYS A 28 -4.60 -0.21 5.60
CA LYS A 28 -4.52 -0.05 7.06
C LYS A 28 -3.15 -0.43 7.59
N GLN A 29 -2.58 -1.53 7.10
CA GLN A 29 -1.25 -1.98 7.50
C GLN A 29 -0.17 -0.97 7.12
N ILE A 30 -0.23 -0.39 5.90
CA ILE A 30 0.68 0.67 5.47
C ILE A 30 0.59 1.88 6.41
N ARG A 31 -0.61 2.37 6.73
CA ARG A 31 -0.78 3.49 7.68
C ARG A 31 -0.20 3.21 9.06
N LEU A 32 -0.33 1.97 9.55
CA LEU A 32 0.26 1.57 10.83
C LEU A 32 1.79 1.57 10.77
N VAL A 33 2.39 1.13 9.67
CA VAL A 33 3.84 1.15 9.46
C VAL A 33 4.34 2.59 9.35
N GLU A 34 3.65 3.46 8.60
CA GLU A 34 3.96 4.88 8.50
C GLU A 34 3.94 5.56 9.87
N TYR A 35 2.92 5.28 10.69
CA TYR A 35 2.82 5.78 12.06
C TYR A 35 4.03 5.34 12.91
N LYS A 36 4.36 4.05 12.91
CA LYS A 36 5.50 3.50 13.68
C LYS A 36 6.84 4.08 13.21
N LYS A 37 7.03 4.26 11.91
CA LYS A 37 8.22 4.92 11.35
C LYS A 37 8.31 6.36 11.86
N LYS A 38 7.19 7.08 11.88
CA LYS A 38 7.13 8.47 12.35
C LYS A 38 7.49 8.60 13.84
N GLU A 39 7.07 7.65 14.68
CA GLU A 39 7.47 7.61 16.09
C GLU A 39 9.00 7.52 16.21
N ILE A 40 9.64 6.59 15.50
CA ILE A 40 11.10 6.43 15.52
C ILE A 40 11.82 7.67 14.98
N GLU A 41 11.33 8.26 13.89
CA GLU A 41 11.87 9.52 13.35
C GLU A 41 11.81 10.65 14.38
N ASN A 42 10.71 10.77 15.11
CA ASN A 42 10.52 11.80 16.12
C ASN A 42 11.47 11.57 17.31
N GLU A 43 11.58 10.34 17.81
CA GLU A 43 12.50 9.95 18.88
C GLU A 43 13.95 10.30 18.53
N ILE A 44 14.40 9.90 17.33
CA ILE A 44 15.75 10.22 16.84
C ILE A 44 15.94 11.72 16.66
N THR A 45 14.93 12.42 16.15
CA THR A 45 14.99 13.87 15.97
C THR A 45 15.16 14.57 17.32
N LEU A 46 14.34 14.23 18.32
CA LEU A 46 14.46 14.79 19.67
C LEU A 46 15.84 14.52 20.26
N ALA A 47 16.31 13.27 20.19
CA ALA A 47 17.63 12.90 20.69
C ALA A 47 18.75 13.73 20.05
N VAL A 48 18.70 13.96 18.73
CA VAL A 48 19.69 14.81 18.02
C VAL A 48 19.60 16.27 18.45
N PHE A 49 18.40 16.80 18.70
CA PHE A 49 18.23 18.19 19.13
C PHE A 49 18.63 18.43 20.58
N GLU A 50 18.47 17.44 21.45
CA GLU A 50 18.79 17.51 22.88
C GLU A 50 20.26 17.22 23.18
N GLU A 51 20.96 16.57 22.26
CA GLU A 51 22.37 16.21 22.45
C GLU A 51 23.26 17.44 22.68
N ARG A 52 24.05 17.40 23.75
CA ARG A 52 25.01 18.45 24.12
C ARG A 52 26.44 17.94 24.02
N ASP A 53 27.36 18.84 23.73
CA ASP A 53 28.80 18.59 23.82
C ASP A 53 29.30 18.71 25.27
N SER A 54 30.61 18.54 25.48
CA SER A 54 31.24 18.65 26.80
C SER A 54 31.19 20.07 27.40
N GLN A 55 30.81 21.09 26.63
CA GLN A 55 30.61 22.47 27.08
C GLN A 55 29.13 22.80 27.31
N GLY A 56 28.22 21.84 27.17
CA GLY A 56 26.77 22.05 27.32
C GLY A 56 26.12 22.75 26.12
N LYS A 57 26.83 22.91 24.99
CA LYS A 57 26.26 23.48 23.75
C LYS A 57 25.63 22.38 22.91
N PRO A 58 24.66 22.68 22.02
CA PRO A 58 24.11 21.70 21.10
C PRO A 58 25.22 21.03 20.28
N ARG A 59 25.32 19.70 20.36
CA ARG A 59 26.36 18.93 19.63
C ARG A 59 26.26 19.12 18.12
N PHE A 60 25.03 19.28 17.62
CA PHE A 60 24.73 19.56 16.22
C PHE A 60 24.25 21.01 16.08
N SER A 61 25.17 21.89 15.73
CA SER A 61 25.04 23.35 15.86
C SER A 61 24.12 24.01 14.84
N ASN A 62 23.87 23.38 13.69
CA ASN A 62 22.96 23.92 12.67
C ASN A 62 21.99 22.87 12.11
N ILE A 63 20.96 23.34 11.41
CA ILE A 63 19.86 22.51 10.87
C ILE A 63 20.38 21.49 9.84
N ALA A 64 21.35 21.86 8.99
CA ALA A 64 21.89 20.97 7.97
C ALA A 64 22.61 19.76 8.61
N ILE A 65 23.42 20.02 9.63
CA ILE A 65 24.13 18.98 10.40
C ILE A 65 23.13 18.09 11.14
N ARG A 66 22.08 18.66 11.74
CA ARG A 66 21.02 17.87 12.41
C ARG A 66 20.32 16.93 11.44
N LYS A 67 19.93 17.42 10.25
CA LYS A 67 19.29 16.59 9.22
C LYS A 67 20.21 15.45 8.77
N ALA A 68 21.49 15.73 8.54
CA ALA A 68 22.47 14.72 8.16
C ALA A 68 22.64 13.64 9.25
N GLU A 69 22.69 14.05 10.52
CA GLU A 69 22.81 13.12 11.64
C GLU A 69 21.54 12.28 11.83
N ILE A 70 20.35 12.88 11.75
CA ILE A 70 19.06 12.16 11.79
C ILE A 70 19.04 11.08 10.71
N ALA A 71 19.39 11.44 9.47
CA ALA A 71 19.47 10.47 8.37
C ALA A 71 20.50 9.36 8.64
N ARG A 72 21.67 9.70 9.22
CA ARG A 72 22.69 8.72 9.60
C ARG A 72 22.19 7.75 10.66
N ARG A 73 21.45 8.23 11.66
CA ARG A 73 20.87 7.40 12.73
C ARG A 73 19.75 6.52 12.19
N LEU A 74 18.81 7.08 11.43
CA LEU A 74 17.74 6.30 10.79
C LEU A 74 18.28 5.21 9.87
N LYS A 75 19.36 5.47 9.14
CA LYS A 75 20.03 4.47 8.30
C LYS A 75 20.60 3.29 9.09
N ARG A 76 20.97 3.51 10.36
CA ARG A 76 21.55 2.49 11.26
C ARG A 76 20.52 1.88 12.19
N ASP A 77 19.35 2.51 12.33
CA ASP A 77 18.27 2.01 13.16
C ASP A 77 17.63 0.79 12.50
N LYS A 78 17.87 -0.39 13.09
CA LYS A 78 17.44 -1.66 12.53
C LYS A 78 15.92 -1.73 12.37
N LYS A 79 15.17 -1.26 13.38
CA LYS A 79 13.71 -1.32 13.40
C LYS A 79 13.12 -0.41 12.32
N TYR A 80 13.69 0.77 12.12
CA TYR A 80 13.29 1.68 11.05
C TYR A 80 13.58 1.09 9.66
N GLN A 81 14.74 0.43 9.46
CA GLN A 81 15.03 -0.25 8.20
C GLN A 81 14.09 -1.44 7.95
N GLU A 82 13.82 -2.27 8.96
CA GLU A 82 12.84 -3.37 8.86
C GLU A 82 11.44 -2.85 8.50
N LEU A 83 11.01 -1.71 9.07
CA LEU A 83 9.74 -1.08 8.73
C LEU A 83 9.73 -0.51 7.30
N LEU A 84 10.85 0.03 6.80
CA LEU A 84 10.96 0.49 5.42
C LEU A 84 10.86 -0.66 4.41
N GLU A 85 11.51 -1.79 4.70
CA GLU A 85 11.41 -2.98 3.85
C GLU A 85 9.98 -3.52 3.85
N TYR A 86 9.37 -3.65 5.04
CA TYR A 86 8.01 -4.12 5.16
C TYR A 86 6.98 -3.20 4.48
N GLU A 87 7.15 -1.88 4.57
CA GLU A 87 6.32 -0.91 3.82
C GLU A 87 6.43 -1.13 2.30
N ARG A 88 7.64 -1.37 1.77
CA ARG A 88 7.82 -1.66 0.34
C ARG A 88 7.11 -2.94 -0.06
N GLU A 89 7.20 -3.99 0.74
CA GLU A 89 6.48 -5.25 0.49
C GLU A 89 4.96 -5.04 0.48
N LEU A 90 4.42 -4.30 1.45
CA LEU A 90 3.00 -3.98 1.50
C LEU A 90 2.55 -3.15 0.31
N MET A 91 3.36 -2.19 -0.14
CA MET A 91 3.07 -1.37 -1.32
C MET A 91 3.08 -2.20 -2.61
N THR A 92 4.02 -3.13 -2.76
CA THR A 92 4.04 -4.08 -3.89
C THR A 92 2.78 -4.91 -3.91
N ARG A 93 2.42 -5.54 -2.77
CA ARG A 93 1.19 -6.33 -2.64
C ARG A 93 -0.06 -5.51 -2.92
N LEU A 94 -0.12 -4.27 -2.44
CA LEU A 94 -1.24 -3.36 -2.72
C LEU A 94 -1.40 -3.11 -4.21
N ASN A 95 -0.30 -2.94 -4.94
CA ASN A 95 -0.34 -2.72 -6.39
C ASN A 95 -0.78 -3.99 -7.12
N GLU A 96 -0.30 -5.17 -6.71
CA GLU A 96 -0.73 -6.46 -7.26
C GLU A 96 -2.24 -6.65 -7.08
N GLU A 97 -2.77 -6.40 -5.88
CA GLU A 97 -4.21 -6.52 -5.60
C GLU A 97 -5.06 -5.52 -6.40
N LYS A 98 -4.53 -4.31 -6.67
CA LYS A 98 -5.20 -3.33 -7.53
C LYS A 98 -5.25 -3.76 -8.98
N ILE A 99 -4.15 -4.30 -9.51
CA ILE A 99 -4.09 -4.84 -10.88
C ILE A 99 -5.10 -5.98 -11.03
N GLU A 100 -5.15 -6.89 -10.06
CA GLU A 100 -6.09 -8.00 -10.09
C GLU A 100 -7.55 -7.52 -9.99
N LEU A 101 -7.83 -6.54 -9.13
CA LEU A 101 -9.16 -5.92 -9.05
C LEU A 101 -9.58 -5.31 -10.40
N GLU A 102 -8.69 -4.56 -11.05
CA GLU A 102 -8.94 -3.96 -12.35
C GLU A 102 -9.22 -5.03 -13.41
N TYR A 103 -8.43 -6.10 -13.42
CA TYR A 103 -8.64 -7.25 -14.29
C TYR A 103 -10.04 -7.87 -14.10
N LEU A 104 -10.44 -8.15 -12.85
CA LEU A 104 -11.75 -8.73 -12.54
C LEU A 104 -12.90 -7.81 -12.95
N GLN A 105 -12.75 -6.50 -12.76
CA GLN A 105 -13.75 -5.50 -13.15
C GLN A 105 -13.89 -5.40 -14.67
N ASN A 106 -12.78 -5.41 -15.40
CA ASN A 106 -12.77 -5.43 -16.85
C ASN A 106 -13.40 -6.72 -17.39
N ARG A 107 -13.07 -7.86 -16.79
CA ARG A 107 -13.64 -9.17 -17.15
C ARG A 107 -15.13 -9.24 -16.89
N PHE A 108 -15.60 -8.76 -15.73
CA PHE A 108 -17.02 -8.68 -15.41
C PHE A 108 -17.78 -7.78 -16.39
N SER A 109 -17.20 -6.63 -16.75
CA SER A 109 -17.78 -5.70 -17.73
C SER A 109 -17.85 -6.32 -19.12
N GLY A 110 -16.78 -7.01 -19.56
CA GLY A 110 -16.72 -7.70 -20.84
C GLY A 110 -17.77 -8.80 -20.96
N ILE A 111 -17.93 -9.65 -19.94
CA ILE A 111 -18.95 -10.71 -19.95
C ILE A 111 -20.36 -10.10 -19.97
N LYS A 112 -20.62 -9.05 -19.17
CA LYS A 112 -21.92 -8.34 -19.21
C LYS A 112 -22.24 -7.78 -20.58
N TYR A 113 -21.25 -7.20 -21.26
CA TYR A 113 -21.41 -6.68 -22.60
C TYR A 113 -21.72 -7.80 -23.60
N TYR A 114 -20.96 -8.89 -23.56
CA TYR A 114 -21.17 -10.05 -24.43
C TYR A 114 -22.57 -10.66 -24.26
N VAL A 115 -23.03 -10.86 -23.01
CA VAL A 115 -24.38 -11.39 -22.74
C VAL A 115 -25.46 -10.48 -23.31
N ARG A 116 -25.36 -9.15 -23.12
CA ARG A 116 -26.31 -8.19 -23.68
C ARG A 116 -26.33 -8.21 -25.22
N TYR A 117 -25.15 -8.30 -25.83
CA TYR A 117 -25.02 -8.37 -27.28
C TYR A 117 -25.71 -9.61 -27.84
N ILE A 118 -25.46 -10.79 -27.26
CA ILE A 118 -26.11 -12.03 -27.67
C ILE A 118 -27.64 -11.94 -27.50
N SER A 119 -28.13 -11.44 -26.36
CA SER A 119 -29.57 -11.24 -26.14
C SER A 119 -30.19 -10.33 -27.21
N SER A 120 -29.49 -9.26 -27.61
CA SER A 120 -30.00 -8.34 -28.65
C SER A 120 -30.09 -8.96 -30.04
N LEU A 121 -29.27 -9.97 -30.35
CA LEU A 121 -29.33 -10.70 -31.63
C LEU A 121 -30.49 -11.70 -31.64
N THR A 122 -30.74 -12.37 -30.50
CA THR A 122 -31.87 -13.30 -30.38
C THR A 122 -33.22 -12.61 -30.37
N ASP A 123 -33.31 -11.37 -29.89
CA ASP A 123 -34.57 -10.58 -29.91
C ASP A 123 -34.90 -10.00 -31.30
N GLN A 124 -33.95 -10.04 -32.25
CA GLN A 124 -34.13 -9.57 -33.64
C GLN A 124 -34.39 -10.72 -34.63
N SER A 125 -34.37 -11.97 -34.16
CA SER A 125 -34.58 -13.20 -34.96
C SER A 125 -35.97 -13.76 -34.76
#